data_AF-A0A1V5FN54-F1
#
_entry.id   AF-A0A1V5FN54-F1
#
_cell.length_a   1.000
_cell.length_b   1.000
_cell.length_c   1.000
_cell.angle_alpha   90.00
_cell.angle_beta   90.00
_cell.angle_gamma   90.00
#
_symmetry.space_group_name_H-M   'P 1'
#
loop_
_entity.id
_entity.type
_entity.pdbx_description
1 polymer ?
#
loop_
_entity_poly.entity_id
_entity_poly.type
_entity_poly.pdbx_seq_one_letter_code
_entity_poly.pdbx_strand_id
1 'polypeptide(L)'
;MEDPVLNRNLEEIKELHTRWTQFRDFVLTAVKSRRATPQAEMKFLELKSRIAMLQDSFMATLEHSHKTGQNIMTIVGDCILLQRVANYNDAERQKFEFDWNECYILLTEQIAHLEEEKQRLAGISEAAFKARRRKERIVAAVYNFIHSAGLKWTIVAAIIVLIVYVIPAYFYSYSAFHSMPVIKMVSLPIANYVYRPFLARDYEYRSMDWVERNKGYVTNEIFPDARASGASDLTPEFFKMNVPRSLGIQPADVPQAIELFDRHIAMEVERFLTAGIDMQFYYILFASSDDAKAFIDLARKGLDSLPQATRDAILNSTHVRRRANFVAIGIGSHALMLNGHIWRKFKFKEQQRSILEPQ
;
A
#
# COMPACT_ATOMS: atom_id res chain seq x y z
N MET A 1 -38.87 -10.68 1.32
CA MET A 1 -37.91 -9.89 0.52
C MET A 1 -37.09 -10.87 -0.30
N GLU A 2 -36.97 -10.68 -1.61
CA GLU A 2 -36.22 -11.60 -2.47
C GLU A 2 -34.71 -11.31 -2.39
N ASP A 3 -33.87 -12.32 -2.16
CA ASP A 3 -32.41 -12.16 -2.24
C ASP A 3 -32.02 -12.13 -3.73
N PRO A 4 -31.51 -11.00 -4.26
CA PRO A 4 -31.20 -10.87 -5.68
C PRO A 4 -30.09 -11.81 -6.12
N VAL A 5 -29.19 -12.22 -5.21
CA VAL A 5 -28.13 -13.19 -5.52
C VAL A 5 -28.73 -14.58 -5.69
N LEU A 6 -29.63 -14.98 -4.79
CA LEU A 6 -30.31 -16.27 -4.87
C LEU A 6 -31.18 -16.37 -6.13
N ASN A 7 -31.95 -15.32 -6.44
CA ASN A 7 -32.77 -15.26 -7.65
C ASN A 7 -31.91 -15.38 -8.90
N ARG A 8 -30.81 -14.63 -8.97
CA ARG A 8 -29.88 -14.69 -10.11
C ARG A 8 -29.28 -16.09 -10.26
N ASN A 9 -28.80 -16.69 -9.18
CA ASN A 9 -28.24 -18.04 -9.19
C ASN A 9 -29.27 -19.07 -9.66
N LEU A 10 -30.51 -18.97 -9.17
CA LEU A 10 -31.60 -19.84 -9.58
C LEU A 10 -31.90 -19.71 -11.08
N GLU A 11 -31.96 -18.48 -11.60
CA GLU A 11 -32.17 -18.22 -13.03
C GLU A 11 -31.02 -18.78 -13.90
N GLU A 12 -29.76 -18.55 -13.50
CA GLU A 12 -28.59 -19.03 -14.22
C GLU A 12 -28.54 -20.57 -14.26
N ILE A 13 -28.86 -21.27 -13.16
CA ILE A 13 -28.90 -22.74 -13.13
C ILE A 13 -30.09 -23.29 -13.92
N LYS A 14 -31.26 -22.64 -13.88
CA LYS A 14 -32.39 -23.00 -14.75
C LYS A 14 -32.06 -22.84 -16.23
N GLU A 15 -31.33 -21.78 -16.58
CA GLU A 15 -30.82 -21.61 -17.93
C GLU A 15 -29.85 -22.75 -18.27
N LEU A 16 -28.88 -23.06 -17.40
CA LEU A 16 -27.92 -24.15 -17.61
C LEU A 16 -28.64 -25.48 -17.84
N HIS A 17 -29.63 -25.83 -17.02
CA HIS A 17 -30.45 -27.03 -17.17
C HIS A 17 -31.16 -27.09 -18.53
N THR A 18 -31.71 -25.97 -18.98
CA THR A 18 -32.36 -25.86 -20.30
C THR A 18 -31.34 -26.07 -21.43
N ARG A 19 -30.16 -25.44 -21.34
CA ARG A 19 -29.07 -25.61 -22.33
C ARG A 19 -28.52 -27.04 -22.31
N TRP A 20 -28.44 -27.66 -21.14
CA TRP A 20 -28.00 -29.04 -20.96
C TRP A 20 -28.92 -30.06 -21.63
N THR A 21 -30.23 -29.80 -21.57
CA THR A 21 -31.23 -30.60 -22.29
C THR A 21 -31.11 -30.42 -23.80
N GLN A 22 -31.01 -29.17 -24.27
CA GLN A 22 -30.77 -28.86 -25.70
C GLN A 22 -29.50 -29.54 -26.22
N PHE A 23 -28.44 -29.59 -25.40
CA PHE A 23 -27.16 -30.20 -25.77
C PHE A 23 -27.32 -31.70 -26.02
N ARG A 24 -28.05 -32.40 -25.15
CA ARG A 24 -28.39 -33.81 -25.36
C ARG A 24 -29.22 -34.02 -26.62
N ASP A 25 -30.19 -33.16 -26.90
CA ASP A 25 -31.04 -33.30 -28.09
C ASP A 25 -30.20 -33.18 -29.38
N PHE A 26 -29.22 -32.28 -29.41
CA PHE A 26 -28.25 -32.20 -30.51
C PHE A 26 -27.44 -33.49 -30.66
N VAL A 27 -26.90 -34.01 -29.55
CA VAL A 27 -26.13 -35.25 -29.52
C VAL A 27 -26.96 -36.43 -30.03
N LEU A 28 -28.16 -36.63 -29.49
CA LEU A 28 -29.06 -37.71 -29.90
C LEU A 28 -29.49 -37.61 -31.35
N THR A 29 -29.75 -36.38 -31.83
CA THR A 29 -30.10 -36.15 -33.23
C THR A 29 -28.94 -36.54 -34.14
N ALA A 30 -27.70 -36.15 -33.80
CA ALA A 30 -26.50 -36.49 -34.57
C ALA A 30 -26.23 -38.00 -34.59
N VAL A 31 -26.37 -38.68 -33.45
CA VAL A 31 -26.25 -40.15 -33.34
C VAL A 31 -27.30 -40.84 -34.23
N LYS A 32 -28.56 -40.36 -34.21
CA LYS A 32 -29.65 -40.95 -34.98
C LYS A 32 -29.51 -40.71 -36.49
N SER A 33 -29.13 -39.49 -36.90
CA SER A 33 -29.00 -39.12 -38.31
C SER A 33 -27.73 -39.66 -38.97
N ARG A 34 -26.71 -40.01 -38.17
CA ARG A 34 -25.33 -40.31 -38.60
C ARG A 34 -24.73 -39.22 -39.51
N ARG A 35 -25.26 -38.00 -39.45
CA ARG A 35 -24.84 -36.84 -40.26
C ARG A 35 -25.01 -35.55 -39.47
N ALA A 36 -23.94 -34.77 -39.38
CA ALA A 36 -23.97 -33.41 -38.84
C ALA A 36 -23.98 -32.41 -40.01
N THR A 37 -24.95 -31.49 -40.01
CA THR A 37 -24.92 -30.37 -40.97
C THR A 37 -24.03 -29.26 -40.41
N PRO A 38 -23.34 -28.47 -41.26
CA PRO A 38 -22.50 -27.36 -40.78
C PRO A 38 -23.26 -26.34 -39.92
N GLN A 39 -24.54 -26.11 -40.20
CA GLN A 39 -25.39 -25.21 -39.42
C GLN A 39 -25.70 -25.77 -38.02
N ALA A 40 -25.94 -27.08 -37.90
CA ALA A 40 -26.15 -27.73 -36.61
C ALA A 40 -24.86 -27.72 -35.78
N GLU A 41 -23.71 -27.92 -36.42
CA GLU A 41 -22.39 -27.84 -35.79
C GLU A 41 -22.14 -26.45 -35.19
N MET A 42 -22.43 -25.38 -35.94
CA MET A 42 -22.26 -24.01 -35.43
C MET A 42 -23.12 -23.73 -34.20
N LYS A 43 -24.42 -24.11 -34.24
CA LYS A 43 -25.32 -23.97 -33.09
C LYS A 43 -24.88 -24.79 -31.88
N PHE A 44 -24.32 -25.99 -32.13
CA PHE A 44 -23.79 -26.84 -31.08
C PHE A 44 -22.57 -26.21 -30.40
N LEU A 45 -21.65 -25.60 -31.16
CA LEU A 45 -20.50 -24.88 -30.60
C LEU A 45 -20.92 -23.64 -29.80
N GLU A 46 -21.90 -22.87 -30.27
CA GLU A 46 -22.48 -21.75 -29.51
C GLU A 46 -23.09 -22.25 -28.19
N LEU A 47 -23.83 -23.35 -28.23
CA LEU A 47 -24.46 -23.96 -27.06
C LEU A 47 -23.40 -24.42 -26.03
N LYS A 48 -22.30 -25.04 -26.49
CA LYS A 48 -21.17 -25.43 -25.64
C LYS A 48 -20.55 -24.23 -24.94
N SER A 49 -20.32 -23.14 -25.68
CA SER A 49 -19.77 -21.91 -25.10
C SER A 49 -20.70 -21.35 -24.03
N ARG A 50 -22.03 -21.34 -24.27
CA ARG A 50 -23.00 -20.89 -23.28
C ARG A 50 -23.02 -21.78 -22.02
N ILE A 51 -22.95 -23.11 -22.19
CA ILE A 51 -22.86 -24.05 -21.07
C ILE A 51 -21.61 -23.79 -20.24
N ALA A 52 -20.45 -23.61 -20.88
CA ALA A 52 -19.20 -23.35 -20.17
C ALA A 52 -19.27 -22.07 -19.32
N MET A 53 -19.86 -20.99 -19.85
CA MET A 53 -20.03 -19.74 -19.10
C MET A 53 -20.95 -19.90 -17.87
N LEU A 54 -22.02 -20.70 -18.00
CA LEU A 54 -22.98 -20.92 -16.90
C LEU A 54 -22.45 -21.90 -15.85
N GLN A 55 -21.54 -22.79 -16.25
CA GLN A 55 -20.97 -23.81 -15.37
C GLN A 55 -20.11 -23.20 -14.26
N ASP A 56 -19.39 -22.10 -14.52
CA ASP A 56 -18.65 -21.38 -13.47
C ASP A 56 -19.57 -20.89 -12.34
N SER A 57 -20.74 -20.34 -12.71
CA SER A 57 -21.74 -19.90 -11.72
C SER A 57 -22.33 -21.10 -10.96
N PHE A 58 -22.67 -22.17 -11.69
CA PHE A 58 -23.15 -23.40 -11.07
C PHE A 58 -22.16 -23.97 -10.05
N MET A 59 -20.87 -24.06 -10.40
CA MET A 59 -19.81 -24.53 -9.51
C MET A 59 -19.65 -23.65 -8.26
N ALA A 60 -19.87 -22.33 -8.39
CA ALA A 60 -19.85 -21.42 -7.24
C ALA A 60 -21.03 -21.63 -6.27
N THR A 61 -22.14 -22.20 -6.75
CA THR A 61 -23.33 -22.47 -5.93
C THR A 61 -23.38 -23.85 -5.28
N LEU A 62 -22.56 -24.79 -5.76
CA LEU A 62 -22.50 -26.15 -5.23
C LEU A 62 -21.78 -26.15 -3.87
N GLU A 63 -22.50 -26.47 -2.79
CA GLU A 63 -21.88 -26.71 -1.48
C GLU A 63 -21.20 -28.09 -1.41
N HIS A 64 -21.76 -29.06 -2.14
CA HIS A 64 -21.34 -30.46 -2.17
C HIS A 64 -21.26 -30.97 -3.62
N SER A 65 -20.63 -32.12 -3.84
CA SER A 65 -20.60 -32.80 -5.16
C SER A 65 -19.85 -32.06 -6.30
N HIS A 66 -18.78 -31.33 -5.96
CA HIS A 66 -17.93 -30.65 -6.96
C HIS A 66 -17.41 -31.57 -8.06
N LYS A 67 -17.12 -32.83 -7.73
CA LYS A 67 -16.66 -33.83 -8.70
C LYS A 67 -17.70 -34.07 -9.80
N THR A 68 -18.97 -34.29 -9.43
CA THR A 68 -20.04 -34.49 -10.41
C THR A 68 -20.33 -33.21 -11.19
N GLY A 69 -20.20 -32.02 -10.57
CA GLY A 69 -20.30 -30.75 -11.29
C GLY A 69 -19.20 -30.53 -12.34
N GLN A 70 -18.00 -31.06 -12.11
CA GLN A 70 -16.90 -31.04 -13.09
C GLN A 70 -17.18 -31.95 -14.30
N ASN A 71 -17.96 -33.03 -14.12
CA ASN A 71 -18.30 -33.94 -15.22
C ASN A 71 -19.01 -33.23 -16.37
N ILE A 72 -19.79 -32.17 -16.11
CA ILE A 72 -20.44 -31.37 -17.16
C ILE A 72 -19.39 -30.88 -18.18
N MET A 73 -18.26 -30.33 -17.72
CA MET A 73 -17.22 -29.86 -18.64
C MET A 73 -16.41 -30.97 -19.27
N THR A 74 -16.22 -32.08 -18.57
CA THR A 74 -15.61 -33.26 -19.17
C THR A 74 -16.45 -33.73 -20.37
N ILE A 75 -17.76 -33.87 -20.19
CA ILE A 75 -18.69 -34.27 -21.26
C ILE A 75 -18.70 -33.26 -22.42
N VAL A 76 -18.79 -31.96 -22.11
CA VAL A 76 -18.76 -30.88 -23.11
C VAL A 76 -17.43 -30.85 -23.87
N GLY A 77 -16.32 -31.10 -23.17
CA GLY A 77 -14.98 -31.18 -23.74
C GLY A 77 -14.80 -32.38 -24.65
N ASP A 78 -15.29 -33.55 -24.23
CA ASP A 78 -15.18 -34.81 -24.99
C ASP A 78 -16.00 -34.76 -26.30
N CYS A 79 -17.14 -34.06 -26.28
CA CYS A 79 -17.99 -33.84 -27.44
C CYS A 79 -17.47 -32.67 -28.30
N ILE A 80 -16.26 -32.77 -28.87
CA ILE A 80 -15.62 -31.67 -29.62
C ILE A 80 -16.48 -31.21 -30.81
N LEU A 81 -16.94 -32.16 -31.64
CA LEU A 81 -17.76 -31.92 -32.84
C LEU A 81 -18.92 -32.91 -32.92
N LEU A 82 -20.08 -32.49 -33.45
CA LEU A 82 -21.23 -33.39 -33.67
C LEU A 82 -20.89 -34.52 -34.64
N GLN A 83 -20.01 -34.28 -35.61
CA GLN A 83 -19.57 -35.32 -36.54
C GLN A 83 -18.87 -36.50 -35.83
N ARG A 84 -18.13 -36.25 -34.75
CA ARG A 84 -17.52 -37.31 -33.94
C ARG A 84 -18.59 -38.08 -33.17
N VAL A 85 -19.52 -37.34 -32.57
CA VAL A 85 -20.64 -37.89 -31.80
C VAL A 85 -21.56 -38.76 -32.67
N ALA A 86 -21.78 -38.39 -33.93
CA ALA A 86 -22.56 -39.15 -34.89
C ALA A 86 -21.99 -40.57 -35.16
N ASN A 87 -20.72 -40.80 -34.84
CA ASN A 87 -20.02 -42.06 -35.02
C ASN A 87 -19.77 -42.81 -33.69
N TYR A 88 -20.41 -42.40 -32.58
CA TYR A 88 -20.30 -43.13 -31.32
C TYR A 88 -20.76 -44.58 -31.50
N ASN A 89 -19.98 -45.50 -30.93
CA ASN A 89 -20.42 -46.88 -30.77
C ASN A 89 -21.45 -46.98 -29.62
N ASP A 90 -22.11 -48.14 -29.50
CA ASP A 90 -23.18 -48.33 -28.51
C ASP A 90 -22.68 -48.14 -27.06
N ALA A 91 -21.44 -48.54 -26.77
CA ALA A 91 -20.85 -48.37 -25.44
C ALA A 91 -20.55 -46.90 -25.11
N GLU A 92 -20.00 -46.14 -26.06
CA GLU A 92 -19.76 -44.70 -25.91
C GLU A 92 -21.08 -43.95 -25.73
N ARG A 93 -22.11 -44.32 -26.49
CA ARG A 93 -23.45 -43.75 -26.37
C ARG A 93 -24.05 -44.03 -24.99
N GLN A 94 -23.96 -45.26 -24.51
CA GLN A 94 -24.47 -45.63 -23.20
C GLN A 94 -23.72 -44.90 -22.07
N LYS A 95 -22.39 -44.79 -22.18
CA LYS A 95 -21.58 -44.01 -21.24
C LYS A 95 -22.00 -42.53 -21.24
N PHE A 96 -22.16 -41.92 -22.41
CA PHE A 96 -22.62 -40.54 -22.54
C PHE A 96 -23.98 -40.34 -21.86
N GLU A 97 -24.96 -41.20 -22.11
CA GLU A 97 -26.29 -41.09 -21.49
C GLU A 97 -26.22 -41.24 -19.97
N PHE A 98 -25.37 -42.14 -19.46
CA PHE A 98 -25.15 -42.30 -18.03
C PHE A 98 -24.55 -41.03 -17.40
N ASP A 99 -23.44 -40.54 -17.95
CA ASP A 99 -22.74 -39.35 -17.45
C ASP A 99 -23.64 -38.10 -17.55
N TRP A 100 -24.42 -37.98 -18.64
CA TRP A 100 -25.37 -36.90 -18.82
C TRP A 100 -26.49 -36.94 -17.78
N ASN A 101 -27.04 -38.12 -17.51
CA ASN A 101 -28.13 -38.31 -16.56
C ASN A 101 -27.67 -38.00 -15.12
N GLU A 102 -26.44 -38.38 -14.74
CA GLU A 102 -25.86 -38.01 -13.45
C GLU A 102 -25.81 -36.48 -13.27
N CYS A 103 -25.34 -35.75 -14.29
CA CYS A 103 -25.31 -34.29 -14.27
C CYS A 103 -26.72 -33.68 -14.26
N TYR A 104 -27.67 -34.28 -14.98
CA TYR A 104 -29.06 -33.84 -15.04
C TYR A 104 -29.74 -33.93 -13.67
N ILE A 105 -29.54 -35.04 -12.95
CA ILE A 105 -30.04 -35.23 -11.59
C ILE A 105 -29.47 -34.15 -10.67
N LEU A 106 -28.14 -33.94 -10.71
CA LEU A 106 -27.49 -32.92 -9.88
C LEU A 106 -28.04 -31.51 -10.15
N LEU A 107 -28.23 -31.14 -11.42
CA LEU A 107 -28.80 -29.83 -11.79
C LEU A 107 -30.24 -29.69 -11.26
N THR A 108 -31.05 -30.75 -11.35
CA THR A 108 -32.43 -30.76 -10.87
C THR A 108 -32.49 -30.62 -9.35
N GLU A 109 -31.65 -31.38 -8.62
CA GLU A 109 -31.52 -31.29 -7.16
C GLU A 109 -31.10 -29.88 -6.73
N GLN A 110 -30.12 -29.28 -7.41
CA GLN A 110 -29.66 -27.94 -7.07
C GLN A 110 -30.74 -26.88 -7.33
N ILE A 111 -31.52 -27.00 -8.42
CA ILE A 111 -32.67 -26.12 -8.67
C ILE A 111 -33.68 -26.25 -7.52
N ALA A 112 -34.06 -27.48 -7.15
CA ALA A 112 -35.00 -27.73 -6.07
C ALA A 112 -34.52 -27.15 -4.74
N HIS A 113 -33.23 -27.32 -4.42
CA HIS A 113 -32.61 -26.75 -3.22
C HIS A 113 -32.72 -25.22 -3.20
N LEU A 114 -32.34 -24.53 -4.28
CA LEU A 114 -32.41 -23.07 -4.34
C LEU A 114 -33.86 -22.54 -4.31
N GLU A 115 -34.81 -23.28 -4.89
CA GLU A 115 -36.24 -22.96 -4.79
C GLU A 115 -36.75 -23.10 -3.35
N GLU A 116 -36.36 -24.16 -2.63
CA GLU A 116 -36.68 -24.34 -1.22
C GLU A 116 -36.07 -23.21 -0.37
N GLU A 117 -34.81 -22.83 -0.63
CA GLU A 117 -34.18 -21.70 0.04
C GLU A 117 -34.93 -20.39 -0.23
N LYS A 118 -35.36 -20.17 -1.48
CA LYS A 118 -36.15 -18.98 -1.85
C LYS A 118 -37.47 -18.94 -1.10
N GLN A 119 -38.17 -20.07 -1.00
CA GLN A 119 -39.42 -20.20 -0.24
C GLN A 119 -39.18 -19.98 1.27
N ARG A 120 -38.11 -20.57 1.82
CA ARG A 120 -37.71 -20.40 3.23
C ARG A 120 -37.43 -18.94 3.56
N LEU A 121 -36.73 -18.21 2.67
CA LEU A 121 -36.44 -16.79 2.86
C LEU A 121 -37.68 -15.90 2.69
N ALA A 122 -38.62 -16.28 1.83
CA ALA A 122 -39.89 -15.58 1.70
C ALA A 122 -40.71 -15.59 3.01
N GLY A 123 -40.57 -16.65 3.82
CA GLY A 123 -41.23 -16.77 5.12
C GLY A 123 -40.55 -16.06 6.30
N ILE A 124 -39.32 -15.56 6.16
CA ILE A 124 -38.56 -14.94 7.26
C ILE A 124 -38.71 -13.41 7.25
N SER A 125 -39.10 -12.84 8.39
CA SER A 125 -39.17 -11.39 8.62
C SER A 125 -37.83 -10.68 8.32
N GLU A 126 -37.91 -9.53 7.66
CA GLU A 126 -36.78 -8.74 7.15
C GLU A 126 -35.74 -8.39 8.23
N ALA A 127 -36.19 -8.21 9.48
CA ALA A 127 -35.32 -7.92 10.62
C ALA A 127 -34.43 -9.12 10.98
N ALA A 128 -34.96 -10.34 10.91
CA ALA A 128 -34.23 -11.55 11.26
C ALA A 128 -33.13 -11.88 10.22
N PHE A 129 -33.40 -11.66 8.94
CA PHE A 129 -32.41 -11.86 7.88
C PHE A 129 -31.24 -10.88 7.97
N LYS A 130 -31.53 -9.58 8.19
CA LYS A 130 -30.49 -8.55 8.38
C LYS A 130 -29.64 -8.84 9.63
N ALA A 131 -30.24 -9.32 10.72
CA ALA A 131 -29.51 -9.72 11.92
C ALA A 131 -28.58 -10.91 11.66
N ARG A 132 -29.03 -11.91 10.89
CA ARG A 132 -28.23 -13.11 10.56
C ARG A 132 -27.03 -12.79 9.67
N ARG A 133 -27.21 -12.01 8.59
CA ARG A 133 -26.09 -11.56 7.73
C ARG A 133 -25.07 -10.70 8.49
N ARG A 134 -25.53 -9.86 9.43
CA ARG A 134 -24.59 -9.11 10.30
C ARG A 134 -23.78 -10.06 11.16
N LYS A 135 -24.42 -11.07 11.77
CA LYS A 135 -23.74 -12.08 12.58
C LYS A 135 -22.70 -12.84 11.76
N GLU A 136 -23.05 -13.31 10.56
CA GLU A 136 -22.12 -14.04 9.68
C GLU A 136 -20.92 -13.20 9.26
N ARG A 137 -21.12 -11.92 8.87
CA ARG A 137 -20.00 -11.02 8.56
C ARG A 137 -19.10 -10.77 9.76
N ILE A 138 -19.67 -10.61 10.95
CA ILE A 138 -18.90 -10.42 12.18
C ILE A 138 -18.11 -11.69 12.49
N VAL A 139 -18.72 -12.87 12.40
CA VAL A 139 -18.04 -14.15 12.64
C VAL A 139 -16.91 -14.36 11.64
N ALA A 140 -17.14 -14.11 10.36
CA ALA A 140 -16.09 -14.21 9.33
C ALA A 140 -14.96 -13.20 9.55
N ALA A 141 -15.29 -11.95 9.93
CA ALA A 141 -14.28 -10.93 10.25
C ALA A 141 -13.45 -11.32 11.48
N VAL A 142 -14.08 -11.85 12.54
CA VAL A 142 -13.38 -12.34 13.74
C VAL A 142 -12.51 -13.56 13.40
N TYR A 143 -13.03 -14.51 12.63
CA TYR A 143 -12.28 -15.69 12.21
C TYR A 143 -11.03 -15.30 11.40
N ASN A 144 -11.20 -14.41 10.42
CA ASN A 144 -10.10 -13.90 9.59
C ASN A 144 -9.12 -13.06 10.40
N PHE A 145 -9.58 -12.31 11.40
CA PHE A 145 -8.71 -11.56 12.31
C PHE A 145 -7.86 -12.49 13.18
N ILE A 146 -8.46 -13.54 13.76
CA ILE A 146 -7.76 -14.55 14.57
C ILE A 146 -6.73 -15.31 13.72
N HIS A 147 -7.07 -15.65 12.47
CA HIS A 147 -6.17 -16.34 11.55
C HIS A 147 -5.19 -15.42 10.82
N SER A 148 -5.32 -14.10 10.98
CA SER A 148 -4.46 -13.15 10.28
C SER A 148 -3.00 -13.35 10.67
N ALA A 149 -2.11 -13.30 9.67
CA ALA A 149 -0.67 -13.33 9.90
C ALA A 149 -0.24 -12.21 10.87
N GLY A 150 -0.89 -11.05 10.78
CA GLY A 150 -0.63 -9.91 11.65
C GLY A 150 -0.86 -10.21 13.14
N LEU A 151 -1.97 -10.86 13.51
CA LEU A 151 -2.22 -11.22 14.92
C LEU A 151 -1.17 -12.19 15.43
N LYS A 152 -0.80 -13.21 14.64
CA LYS A 152 0.24 -14.18 15.00
C LYS A 152 1.58 -13.50 15.24
N TRP A 153 2.00 -12.60 14.34
CA TRP A 153 3.22 -11.80 14.51
C TRP A 153 3.15 -10.89 15.74
N THR A 154 1.98 -10.31 16.03
CA THR A 154 1.80 -9.44 17.20
C THR A 154 1.94 -10.25 18.50
N ILE A 155 1.36 -11.46 18.57
CA ILE A 155 1.49 -12.36 19.72
C ILE A 155 2.96 -12.78 19.90
N VAL A 156 3.64 -13.18 18.82
CA VAL A 156 5.07 -13.55 18.87
C VAL A 156 5.91 -12.37 19.35
N ALA A 157 5.69 -11.16 18.82
CA ALA A 157 6.38 -9.96 19.27
C ALA A 157 6.12 -9.65 20.75
N ALA A 158 4.86 -9.79 21.22
CA ALA A 158 4.51 -9.60 22.62
C ALA A 158 5.22 -10.60 23.54
N ILE A 159 5.30 -11.87 23.14
CA ILE A 159 6.04 -12.92 23.88
C ILE A 159 7.54 -12.59 23.92
N ILE A 160 8.13 -12.16 22.81
CA ILE A 160 9.54 -11.75 22.76
C ILE A 160 9.79 -10.57 23.71
N VAL A 161 8.93 -9.56 23.70
CA VAL A 161 9.03 -8.41 24.62
C VAL A 161 8.91 -8.88 26.07
N LEU A 162 7.97 -9.79 26.38
CA LEU A 162 7.82 -10.34 27.72
C LEU A 162 9.09 -11.05 28.19
N ILE A 163 9.66 -11.92 27.35
CA ILE A 163 10.84 -12.74 27.68
C ILE A 163 12.11 -11.90 27.75
N VAL A 164 12.30 -10.97 26.81
CA VAL A 164 13.54 -10.19 26.69
C VAL A 164 13.55 -9.00 27.65
N TYR A 165 12.38 -8.40 27.92
CA TYR A 165 12.29 -7.17 28.69
C TYR A 165 11.65 -7.37 30.06
N VAL A 166 10.44 -7.93 30.12
CA VAL A 166 9.65 -7.97 31.36
C VAL A 166 10.23 -8.94 32.39
N ILE A 167 10.56 -10.16 31.98
CA ILE A 167 11.11 -11.19 32.88
C ILE A 167 12.46 -10.72 33.47
N PRO A 168 13.46 -10.31 32.67
CA PRO A 168 14.71 -9.81 33.20
C PRO A 168 14.58 -8.54 34.05
N ALA A 169 13.71 -7.59 33.69
CA ALA A 169 13.47 -6.39 34.50
C ALA A 169 12.84 -6.70 35.86
N TYR A 170 12.16 -7.85 35.99
CA TYR A 170 11.63 -8.33 37.25
C TYR A 170 12.72 -8.93 38.16
N PHE A 171 13.71 -9.64 37.59
CA PHE A 171 14.77 -10.30 38.35
C PHE A 171 16.01 -9.41 38.62
N TYR A 172 16.27 -8.43 37.76
CA TYR A 172 17.42 -7.52 37.88
C TYR A 172 16.94 -6.10 38.21
N SER A 173 17.65 -5.40 39.11
CA SER A 173 17.37 -3.97 39.33
C SER A 173 17.43 -3.19 38.01
N TYR A 174 16.48 -2.28 37.79
CA TYR A 174 16.30 -1.55 36.53
C TYR A 174 17.61 -0.91 35.99
N SER A 175 18.46 -0.43 36.90
CA SER A 175 19.77 0.16 36.57
C SER A 175 20.77 -0.88 36.04
N ALA A 176 20.83 -2.07 36.64
CA ALA A 176 21.67 -3.16 36.18
C ALA A 176 21.20 -3.68 34.81
N PHE A 177 19.88 -3.79 34.62
CA PHE A 177 19.28 -4.26 33.37
C PHE A 177 19.59 -3.34 32.17
N HIS A 178 19.47 -2.02 32.35
CA HIS A 178 19.78 -1.05 31.30
C HIS A 178 21.27 -0.85 31.01
N SER A 179 22.16 -1.40 31.86
CA SER A 179 23.61 -1.33 31.65
C SER A 179 24.14 -2.41 30.71
N MET A 180 23.38 -3.47 30.43
CA MET A 180 23.81 -4.56 29.55
C MET A 180 23.88 -4.11 28.07
N PRO A 181 24.99 -4.38 27.34
CA PRO A 181 25.20 -3.88 25.98
C PRO A 181 24.12 -4.34 24.98
N VAL A 182 23.69 -5.61 25.08
CA VAL A 182 22.69 -6.22 24.20
C VAL A 182 21.33 -5.55 24.39
N ILE A 183 20.97 -5.23 25.64
CA ILE A 183 19.69 -4.58 25.96
C ILE A 183 19.71 -3.14 25.48
N LYS A 184 20.81 -2.39 25.62
CA LYS A 184 20.93 -1.05 25.02
C LYS A 184 20.73 -1.09 23.50
N MET A 185 21.30 -2.08 22.82
CA MET A 185 21.19 -2.22 21.36
C MET A 185 19.75 -2.46 20.90
N VAL A 186 18.93 -3.16 21.69
CA VAL A 186 17.52 -3.47 21.36
C VAL A 186 16.55 -2.42 21.93
N SER A 187 16.82 -1.89 23.12
CA SER A 187 15.97 -0.93 23.82
C SER A 187 16.06 0.46 23.21
N LEU A 188 17.20 0.88 22.64
CA LEU A 188 17.29 2.19 21.96
C LEU A 188 16.36 2.28 20.76
N PRO A 189 16.34 1.32 19.82
CA PRO A 189 15.37 1.31 18.73
C PRO A 189 13.93 1.30 19.25
N ILE A 190 13.59 0.44 20.21
CA ILE A 190 12.22 0.35 20.75
C ILE A 190 11.83 1.67 21.43
N ALA A 191 12.70 2.26 22.25
CA ALA A 191 12.47 3.56 22.86
C ALA A 191 12.31 4.66 21.80
N ASN A 192 13.11 4.63 20.73
CA ASN A 192 13.07 5.62 19.66
C ASN A 192 11.84 5.47 18.74
N TYR A 193 11.36 4.26 18.52
CA TYR A 193 10.26 3.96 17.60
C TYR A 193 8.89 3.84 18.28
N VAL A 194 8.85 3.46 19.56
CA VAL A 194 7.62 3.22 20.32
C VAL A 194 7.44 4.26 21.41
N TYR A 195 8.47 4.53 22.22
CA TYR A 195 8.31 5.43 23.37
C TYR A 195 8.32 6.92 22.97
N ARG A 196 9.31 7.34 22.17
CA ARG A 196 9.47 8.74 21.75
C ARG A 196 8.31 9.27 20.90
N PRO A 197 7.76 8.54 19.91
CA PRO A 197 6.69 9.08 19.07
C PRO A 197 5.31 9.04 19.74
N PHE A 198 5.09 8.09 20.65
CA PHE A 198 3.75 7.84 21.21
C PHE A 198 3.57 8.30 22.65
N LEU A 199 4.64 8.41 23.45
CA LEU A 199 4.54 8.66 24.91
C LEU A 199 5.23 9.93 25.40
N ALA A 200 6.19 10.51 24.66
CA ALA A 200 6.89 11.74 25.06
C ALA A 200 6.67 12.88 24.05
N ARG A 201 5.54 13.59 24.16
CA ARG A 201 5.20 14.73 23.28
C ARG A 201 6.12 15.95 23.47
N ASP A 202 6.84 16.02 24.58
CA ASP A 202 7.55 17.23 25.01
C ASP A 202 9.08 17.12 24.91
N TYR A 203 9.59 16.15 24.15
CA TYR A 203 11.04 15.94 24.03
C TYR A 203 11.65 17.02 23.10
N GLU A 204 12.39 17.96 23.68
CA GLU A 204 13.07 19.04 22.96
C GLU A 204 14.10 18.49 21.95
N TYR A 205 13.88 18.74 20.65
CA TYR A 205 14.82 18.43 19.55
C TYR A 205 16.00 19.42 19.50
N ARG A 206 16.77 19.57 20.59
CA ARG A 206 17.86 20.56 20.68
C ARG A 206 19.18 20.17 19.97
N SER A 207 19.33 18.95 19.44
CA SER A 207 20.53 18.58 18.64
C SER A 207 20.23 17.63 17.48
N MET A 208 20.97 17.76 16.37
CA MET A 208 20.89 16.86 15.20
C MET A 208 21.86 15.67 15.27
N ASP A 209 22.33 15.29 16.47
CA ASP A 209 23.31 14.21 16.70
C ASP A 209 22.91 12.84 16.11
N TRP A 210 21.65 12.69 15.70
CA TRP A 210 21.04 11.48 15.14
C TRP A 210 20.91 11.49 13.62
N VAL A 211 21.29 12.57 12.92
CA VAL A 211 21.38 12.60 11.45
C VAL A 211 22.64 11.84 11.05
N GLU A 212 22.45 10.68 10.42
CA GLU A 212 23.55 9.80 9.99
C GLU A 212 24.38 10.53 8.92
N ARG A 213 25.52 11.11 9.33
CA ARG A 213 26.46 11.76 8.42
C ARG A 213 26.89 10.74 7.36
N ASN A 214 26.77 11.09 6.10
CA ASN A 214 27.06 10.20 4.98
C ASN A 214 28.58 9.94 4.91
N LYS A 215 29.06 8.92 5.64
CA LYS A 215 30.50 8.62 5.81
C LYS A 215 31.22 8.21 4.52
N GLY A 216 30.50 8.02 3.41
CA GLY A 216 31.01 7.44 2.16
C GLY A 216 31.67 8.40 1.17
N TYR A 217 31.51 9.72 1.32
CA TYR A 217 32.10 10.72 0.40
C TYR A 217 32.91 11.81 1.10
N VAL A 218 33.06 11.73 2.42
CA VAL A 218 33.93 12.64 3.19
C VAL A 218 35.26 11.92 3.39
N THR A 219 36.27 12.28 2.61
CA THR A 219 37.65 11.98 2.99
C THR A 219 37.88 12.64 4.34
N ASN A 220 38.11 11.83 5.40
CA ASN A 220 38.45 12.29 6.74
C ASN A 220 39.86 12.90 6.81
N GLU A 221 40.30 13.61 5.78
CA GLU A 221 41.34 14.62 5.94
C GLU A 221 40.66 15.85 6.55
N ILE A 222 40.42 15.76 7.87
CA ILE A 222 40.14 16.94 8.67
C ILE A 222 41.43 17.75 8.64
N PHE A 223 41.54 18.70 7.71
CA PHE A 223 42.64 19.67 7.65
C PHE A 223 42.66 20.46 8.97
N PRO A 224 43.66 20.26 9.85
CA PRO A 224 43.74 20.97 11.13
C PRO A 224 43.87 22.49 10.94
N ASP A 225 44.34 22.92 9.76
CA ASP A 225 44.64 24.31 9.45
C ASP A 225 43.40 25.18 9.13
N ALA A 226 42.24 24.57 8.86
CA ALA A 226 41.00 25.34 8.67
C ALA A 226 40.47 25.95 9.98
N ARG A 227 40.89 25.43 11.15
CA ARG A 227 40.66 26.09 12.45
C ARG A 227 41.68 27.17 12.77
N ALA A 228 42.86 27.16 12.13
CA ALA A 228 43.95 28.09 12.40
C ALA A 228 43.86 29.40 11.60
N SER A 229 43.09 29.46 10.50
CA SER A 229 42.97 30.63 9.63
C SER A 229 41.93 31.67 10.05
N GLY A 230 41.61 31.79 11.34
CA GLY A 230 40.80 32.91 11.86
C GLY A 230 39.31 32.88 11.46
N ALA A 231 38.75 31.71 11.18
CA ALA A 231 37.33 31.55 10.85
C ALA A 231 36.41 31.53 12.09
N SER A 232 36.59 32.49 13.02
CA SER A 232 35.67 32.70 14.15
C SER A 232 34.30 33.26 13.73
N ASP A 233 34.13 33.58 12.45
CA ASP A 233 32.98 34.36 11.97
C ASP A 233 31.87 33.49 11.36
N LEU A 234 31.85 32.16 11.52
CA LEU A 234 30.75 31.29 11.06
C LEU A 234 29.59 31.22 12.08
N THR A 235 29.24 32.37 12.65
CA THR A 235 28.17 32.47 13.64
C THR A 235 26.79 32.56 12.95
N PRO A 236 25.68 32.22 13.64
CA PRO A 236 24.34 32.53 13.16
C PRO A 236 24.16 33.99 12.73
N GLU A 237 24.87 34.92 13.38
CA GLU A 237 24.84 36.34 13.03
C GLU A 237 25.52 36.64 11.70
N PHE A 238 26.64 35.97 11.39
CA PHE A 238 27.24 36.07 10.06
C PHE A 238 26.31 35.55 8.97
N PHE A 239 25.59 34.45 9.24
CA PHE A 239 24.59 33.94 8.31
C PHE A 239 23.50 34.99 8.04
N LYS A 240 22.90 35.55 9.10
CA LYS A 240 21.83 36.57 9.00
C LYS A 240 22.27 37.80 8.19
N MET A 241 23.51 38.25 8.39
CA MET A 241 24.00 39.47 7.74
C MET A 241 24.43 39.25 6.28
N ASN A 242 24.96 38.09 5.94
CA ASN A 242 25.64 37.87 4.66
C ASN A 242 24.85 36.97 3.71
N VAL A 243 24.22 35.90 4.21
CA VAL A 243 23.63 34.87 3.33
C VAL A 243 22.39 35.35 2.59
N PRO A 244 21.41 36.04 3.21
CA PRO A 244 20.29 36.60 2.46
C PRO A 244 20.73 37.45 1.26
N ARG A 245 21.76 38.27 1.45
CA ARG A 245 22.33 39.11 0.38
C ARG A 245 23.02 38.29 -0.70
N SER A 246 23.78 37.27 -0.32
CA SER A 246 24.39 36.33 -1.28
C SER A 246 23.36 35.55 -2.10
N LEU A 247 22.17 35.31 -1.54
CA LEU A 247 21.03 34.71 -2.25
C LEU A 247 20.30 35.69 -3.19
N GLY A 248 20.78 36.94 -3.31
CA GLY A 248 20.14 37.97 -4.12
C GLY A 248 18.87 38.55 -3.51
N ILE A 249 18.57 38.26 -2.23
CA ILE A 249 17.39 38.81 -1.54
C ILE A 249 17.55 40.33 -1.49
N GLN A 250 16.55 41.03 -2.02
CA GLN A 250 16.56 42.49 -2.14
C GLN A 250 16.66 43.14 -0.75
N PRO A 251 17.34 44.31 -0.60
CA PRO A 251 17.52 44.95 0.70
C PRO A 251 16.23 45.16 1.50
N ALA A 252 15.10 45.39 0.82
CA ALA A 252 13.78 45.55 1.43
C ALA A 252 13.22 44.24 2.03
N ASP A 253 13.61 43.08 1.51
CA ASP A 253 13.14 41.75 1.94
C ASP A 253 14.08 41.09 2.98
N VAL A 254 15.28 41.65 3.20
CA VAL A 254 16.27 41.13 4.17
C VAL A 254 15.72 41.03 5.61
N PRO A 255 14.98 42.03 6.15
CA PRO A 255 14.40 41.92 7.49
C PRO A 255 13.46 40.72 7.64
N GLN A 256 12.66 40.41 6.62
CA GLN A 256 11.75 39.27 6.62
C GLN A 256 12.51 37.93 6.59
N ALA A 257 13.60 37.85 5.82
CA ALA A 257 14.45 36.66 5.79
C ALA A 257 15.14 36.42 7.14
N ILE A 258 15.57 37.49 7.82
CA ILE A 258 16.15 37.42 9.18
C ILE A 258 15.08 36.98 10.18
N GLU A 259 13.87 37.52 10.13
CA GLU A 259 12.77 37.13 11.02
C GLU A 259 12.40 35.65 10.86
N LEU A 260 12.31 35.15 9.63
CA LEU A 260 12.07 33.73 9.36
C LEU A 260 13.22 32.87 9.88
N PHE A 261 14.45 33.36 9.74
CA PHE A 261 15.62 32.69 10.28
C PHE A 261 15.58 32.66 11.81
N ASP A 262 15.24 33.75 12.52
CA ASP A 262 15.16 33.77 13.98
C ASP A 262 14.12 32.77 14.56
N ARG A 263 13.19 32.31 13.73
CA ARG A 263 12.22 31.26 14.05
C ARG A 263 12.73 29.83 13.77
N HIS A 264 14.04 29.65 13.55
CA HIS A 264 14.63 28.31 13.40
C HIS A 264 14.68 27.55 14.73
N ILE A 265 14.51 26.23 14.67
CA ILE A 265 14.68 25.30 15.79
C ILE A 265 16.16 25.00 16.01
N ALA A 266 16.90 24.75 14.92
CA ALA A 266 18.31 24.41 14.96
C ALA A 266 19.02 24.80 13.65
N MET A 267 20.28 25.22 13.75
CA MET A 267 21.16 25.44 12.61
C MET A 267 22.50 24.74 12.84
N GLU A 268 22.96 24.01 11.83
CA GLU A 268 24.31 23.44 11.78
C GLU A 268 25.04 23.93 10.54
N VAL A 269 26.36 24.12 10.67
CA VAL A 269 27.22 24.57 9.58
C VAL A 269 28.31 23.52 9.36
N GLU A 270 28.45 23.03 8.14
CA GLU A 270 29.51 22.11 7.74
C GLU A 270 30.29 22.69 6.57
N ARG A 271 31.60 22.43 6.53
CA ARG A 271 32.48 22.89 5.45
C ARG A 271 33.04 21.67 4.71
N PHE A 272 32.97 21.70 3.39
CA PHE A 272 33.41 20.62 2.52
C PHE A 272 34.31 21.17 1.43
N LEU A 273 35.38 20.44 1.11
CA LEU A 273 36.19 20.69 -0.08
C LEU A 273 35.70 19.74 -1.17
N THR A 274 35.11 20.26 -2.25
CA THR A 274 34.66 19.46 -3.40
C THR A 274 35.36 19.94 -4.65
N ALA A 275 36.13 19.06 -5.31
CA ALA A 275 36.91 19.39 -6.51
C ALA A 275 37.84 20.62 -6.33
N GLY A 276 38.43 20.78 -5.14
CA GLY A 276 39.30 21.91 -4.81
C GLY A 276 38.57 23.22 -4.51
N ILE A 277 37.24 23.24 -4.55
CA ILE A 277 36.41 24.38 -4.18
C ILE A 277 35.94 24.20 -2.74
N ASP A 278 36.17 25.22 -1.93
CA ASP A 278 35.70 25.28 -0.55
C ASP A 278 34.23 25.69 -0.50
N MET A 279 33.40 24.84 0.09
CA MET A 279 31.95 24.96 0.17
C MET A 279 31.50 24.94 1.63
N GLN A 280 30.64 25.88 2.01
CA GLN A 280 30.01 25.96 3.33
C GLN A 280 28.53 25.62 3.22
N PHE A 281 28.07 24.59 3.93
CA PHE A 281 26.67 24.20 3.98
C PHE A 281 26.04 24.62 5.30
N TYR A 282 24.95 25.37 5.21
CA TYR A 282 24.10 25.76 6.32
C TYR A 282 22.85 24.88 6.29
N TYR A 283 22.67 24.05 7.32
CA TYR A 283 21.50 23.21 7.50
C TYR A 283 20.58 23.86 8.52
N ILE A 284 19.39 24.26 8.08
CA ILE A 284 18.45 25.06 8.86
C ILE A 284 17.16 24.26 9.03
N LEU A 285 16.77 24.01 10.28
CA LEU A 285 15.49 23.42 10.65
C LEU A 285 14.55 24.53 11.11
N PHE A 286 13.52 24.82 10.33
CA PHE A 286 12.51 25.82 10.66
C PHE A 286 11.42 25.27 11.60
N ALA A 287 10.78 26.16 12.37
CA ALA A 287 9.66 25.83 13.25
C ALA A 287 8.48 25.16 12.52
N SER A 288 8.22 25.56 11.27
CA SER A 288 7.17 25.00 10.43
C SER A 288 7.61 24.80 8.98
N SER A 289 6.86 23.98 8.23
CA SER A 289 7.03 23.86 6.78
C SER A 289 6.67 25.14 6.03
N ASP A 290 5.81 25.97 6.62
CA ASP A 290 5.37 27.23 6.02
C ASP A 290 6.47 28.29 6.14
N ASP A 291 7.19 28.35 7.27
CA ASP A 291 8.36 29.22 7.44
C ASP A 291 9.50 28.84 6.48
N ALA A 292 9.80 27.54 6.35
CA ALA A 292 10.79 27.05 5.40
C ALA A 292 10.41 27.39 3.95
N LYS A 293 9.12 27.26 3.60
CA LYS A 293 8.62 27.61 2.27
C LYS A 293 8.72 29.11 2.03
N ALA A 294 8.31 29.94 2.99
CA ALA A 294 8.42 31.40 2.91
C ALA A 294 9.87 31.85 2.70
N PHE A 295 10.82 31.22 3.42
CA PHE A 295 12.24 31.50 3.25
C PHE A 295 12.75 31.11 1.86
N ILE A 296 12.38 29.93 1.35
CA ILE A 296 12.74 29.50 -0.01
C ILE A 296 12.14 30.42 -1.07
N ASP A 297 10.89 30.86 -0.89
CA ASP A 297 10.22 31.75 -1.84
C ASP A 297 10.90 33.13 -1.88
N LEU A 298 11.36 33.65 -0.72
CA LEU A 298 12.20 34.86 -0.66
C LEU A 298 13.55 34.65 -1.36
N ALA A 299 14.22 33.53 -1.10
CA ALA A 299 15.47 33.21 -1.76
C ALA A 299 15.30 33.11 -3.29
N ARG A 300 14.22 32.48 -3.78
CA ARG A 300 13.90 32.41 -5.21
C ARG A 300 13.64 33.78 -5.82
N LYS A 301 12.83 34.61 -5.16
CA LYS A 301 12.59 36.00 -5.58
C LYS A 301 13.91 36.77 -5.72
N GLY A 302 14.84 36.54 -4.80
CA GLY A 302 16.19 37.09 -4.87
C GLY A 302 16.99 36.56 -6.07
N LEU A 303 17.02 35.25 -6.26
CA LEU A 303 17.70 34.61 -7.39
C LEU A 303 17.16 35.04 -8.76
N ASP A 304 15.84 35.24 -8.87
CA ASP A 304 15.19 35.70 -10.10
C ASP A 304 15.59 37.13 -10.48
N SER A 305 16.09 37.92 -9.52
CA SER A 305 16.59 39.27 -9.75
C SER A 305 18.06 39.33 -10.22
N LEU A 306 18.78 38.19 -10.19
CA LEU A 306 20.17 38.11 -10.64
C LEU A 306 20.28 38.00 -12.17
N PRO A 307 21.42 38.40 -12.78
CA PRO A 307 21.68 38.18 -14.19
C PRO A 307 21.53 36.69 -14.58
N GLN A 308 20.98 36.43 -15.77
CA GLN A 308 20.62 35.08 -16.23
C GLN A 308 21.78 34.07 -16.13
N ALA A 309 23.00 34.46 -16.49
CA ALA A 309 24.18 33.60 -16.38
C ALA A 309 24.50 33.19 -14.92
N THR A 310 24.30 34.08 -13.96
CA THR A 310 24.48 33.81 -12.52
C THR A 310 23.34 32.93 -11.98
N ARG A 311 22.11 33.22 -12.41
CA ARG A 311 20.93 32.44 -12.03
C ARG A 311 21.02 30.99 -12.50
N ASP A 312 21.45 30.75 -13.74
CA ASP A 312 21.55 29.41 -14.32
C ASP A 312 22.64 28.56 -13.61
N ALA A 313 23.73 29.18 -13.14
CA ALA A 313 24.74 28.51 -12.33
C ALA A 313 24.20 28.07 -10.95
N ILE A 314 23.32 28.87 -10.34
CA ILE A 314 22.73 28.59 -9.02
C ILE A 314 21.56 27.60 -9.12
N LEU A 315 20.70 27.73 -10.13
CA LEU A 315 19.52 26.88 -10.28
C LEU A 315 19.86 25.42 -10.62
N ASN A 316 20.94 25.19 -11.38
CA ASN A 316 21.41 23.84 -11.69
C ASN A 316 21.85 23.03 -10.45
N SER A 317 22.04 23.70 -9.31
CA SER A 317 22.39 23.08 -8.02
C SER A 317 21.29 23.20 -6.96
N THR A 318 20.10 23.68 -7.36
CA THR A 318 19.00 23.96 -6.44
C THR A 318 17.87 22.95 -6.57
N HIS A 319 17.71 22.07 -5.56
CA HIS A 319 16.59 21.14 -5.49
C HIS A 319 15.61 21.52 -4.38
N VAL A 320 14.35 21.79 -4.71
CA VAL A 320 13.30 22.05 -3.71
C VAL A 320 12.16 21.07 -3.89
N ARG A 321 11.88 20.23 -2.89
CA ARG A 321 10.70 19.34 -2.89
C ARG A 321 9.61 19.88 -1.96
N ARG A 322 8.35 19.72 -2.36
CA ARG A 322 7.17 20.23 -1.63
C ARG A 322 7.07 19.59 -0.23
N ARG A 323 6.89 20.42 0.82
CA ARG A 323 6.61 20.08 2.24
C ARG A 323 7.81 19.63 3.10
N ALA A 324 8.89 20.39 3.15
CA ALA A 324 9.98 20.20 4.11
C ALA A 324 10.10 21.43 5.05
N ASN A 325 10.37 21.21 6.33
CA ASN A 325 10.78 22.24 7.30
C ASN A 325 12.32 22.33 7.43
N PHE A 326 13.05 21.62 6.58
CA PHE A 326 14.51 21.58 6.57
C PHE A 326 15.04 22.16 5.25
N VAL A 327 16.02 23.04 5.35
CA VAL A 327 16.65 23.73 4.21
C VAL A 327 18.17 23.60 4.35
N ALA A 328 18.86 23.18 3.28
CA ALA A 328 20.31 23.24 3.23
C ALA A 328 20.78 24.27 2.19
N ILE A 329 21.79 25.06 2.54
CA ILE A 329 22.31 26.14 1.69
C ILE A 329 23.82 26.00 1.62
N GLY A 330 24.34 25.64 0.46
CA GLY A 330 25.77 25.60 0.12
C GLY A 330 26.26 26.94 -0.44
N ILE A 331 27.38 27.45 0.07
CA ILE A 331 28.01 28.69 -0.40
C ILE A 331 29.48 28.41 -0.62
N GLY A 332 29.97 28.56 -1.86
CA GLY A 332 31.37 28.40 -2.22
C GLY A 332 32.01 29.70 -2.71
N SER A 333 33.34 29.73 -2.76
CA SER A 333 34.14 30.90 -3.16
C SER A 333 33.86 31.41 -4.59
N HIS A 334 33.30 30.56 -5.46
CA HIS A 334 33.01 30.88 -6.86
C HIS A 334 31.61 30.45 -7.32
N ALA A 335 30.77 29.92 -6.43
CA ALA A 335 29.42 29.46 -6.76
C ALA A 335 28.53 29.42 -5.50
N LEU A 336 27.24 29.73 -5.65
CA LEU A 336 26.24 29.52 -4.61
C LEU A 336 25.36 28.34 -5.01
N MET A 337 25.12 27.40 -4.08
CA MET A 337 24.34 26.18 -4.30
C MET A 337 23.22 26.06 -3.25
N LEU A 338 21.94 26.08 -3.61
CA LEU A 338 20.86 26.00 -2.62
C LEU A 338 20.17 24.63 -2.62
N ASN A 339 20.60 23.68 -1.78
CA ASN A 339 20.05 22.31 -1.80
C ASN A 339 18.96 22.05 -0.73
N GLY A 340 17.68 21.96 -1.13
CA GLY A 340 16.60 21.49 -0.26
C GLY A 340 16.47 19.96 -0.27
N HIS A 341 16.98 19.27 0.74
CA HIS A 341 16.82 17.82 0.91
C HIS A 341 15.65 17.43 1.82
N ILE A 342 14.92 16.36 1.47
CA ILE A 342 13.97 15.70 2.37
C ILE A 342 14.72 14.60 3.13
N TRP A 343 14.79 14.71 4.45
CA TRP A 343 14.94 13.53 5.30
C TRP A 343 13.55 12.96 5.58
N ARG A 344 13.23 11.82 4.95
CA ARG A 344 11.88 11.22 4.94
C ARG A 344 11.44 10.61 6.29
N LYS A 345 12.12 10.91 7.40
CA LYS A 345 11.86 10.29 8.71
C LYS A 345 11.03 11.12 9.69
N PHE A 346 10.57 12.31 9.33
CA PHE A 346 9.58 13.05 10.14
C PHE A 346 8.28 13.26 9.37
N LYS A 347 7.55 12.16 9.13
CA LYS A 347 6.11 12.28 8.91
C LYS A 347 5.47 12.54 10.28
N PHE A 348 5.22 13.80 10.63
CA PHE A 348 4.08 14.08 11.48
C PHE A 348 2.83 13.72 10.65
N LYS A 349 2.11 12.69 11.07
CA LYS A 349 0.86 12.28 10.44
C LYS A 349 -0.18 13.39 10.66
N GLU A 350 -0.49 14.07 9.58
CA GLU A 350 -1.59 15.02 9.37
C GLU A 350 -2.95 14.29 9.47
N GLN A 351 -3.32 13.79 10.66
CA GLN A 351 -4.53 12.97 10.83
C GLN A 351 -5.37 13.31 12.08
N GLN A 352 -5.33 14.56 12.57
CA GLN A 352 -6.20 15.02 13.67
C GLN A 352 -6.79 16.43 13.44
N ARG A 353 -7.20 16.76 12.22
CA ARG A 353 -7.99 17.99 11.97
C ARG A 353 -9.51 17.76 11.92
N SER A 354 -10.02 16.55 12.15
CA SER A 354 -11.47 16.25 12.12
C SER A 354 -12.10 15.93 13.48
N ILE A 355 -11.43 16.24 14.61
CA ILE A 355 -11.98 16.03 15.96
C ILE A 355 -12.19 17.36 16.71
N LEU A 356 -11.86 18.50 16.10
CA LEU A 356 -12.03 19.83 16.72
C LEU A 356 -12.66 20.81 15.73
N GLU A 357 -13.87 20.49 15.26
CA GLU A 357 -14.87 21.52 14.95
C GLU A 357 -16.02 21.34 15.95
N PRO A 358 -16.30 22.32 16.82
CA PRO A 358 -17.54 22.32 17.59
C PRO A 358 -18.71 22.63 16.64
N GLN A 359 -19.73 21.78 16.68
CA GLN A 359 -21.09 22.22 16.37
C GLN A 359 -21.60 23.16 17.46
#